data_AF-A0A291LJ95-F1
#
_entry.id   AF-A0A291LJ95-F1
#
_cell.length_a   1.000
_cell.length_b   1.000
_cell.length_c   1.000
_cell.angle_alpha   90.00
_cell.angle_beta   90.00
_cell.angle_gamma   90.00
#
_symmetry.space_group_name_H-M   'P 1'
#
loop_
_entity.id
_entity.type
_entity.pdbx_description
1 polymer ?
#
loop_
_entity_poly.entity_id
_entity_poly.type
_entity_poly.pdbx_seq_one_letter_code
_entity_poly.pdbx_strand_id
1 'polypeptide(L)'
;MYVIDGDGSIVKTIHKSKGAVAKLLNVQDRIITNHIDKWIKGGINGHYIFSYELDTIELEKFLEISRLRKFNNNRVWAYNASTLELISDSFSSMQKAADYFKVDYRSILNHLDTDLATLKGGKSVLLFSNELSKPEKYLLLNNIKKAVNETVSVWVYKSVNNKFILLNYNKPTFSSKLEGTKELKMSAKTISRYLDTHKEYKGLYFYSVALEIN
;
A
#
# COMPACT_ATOMS: atom_id res chain seq x y z
N MET A 1 0.93 3.86 -34.04
CA MET A 1 0.81 3.64 -32.59
C MET A 1 -0.58 4.02 -32.16
N TYR A 2 -1.16 3.20 -31.30
CA TYR A 2 -2.53 3.30 -30.81
C TYR A 2 -2.50 3.81 -29.38
N VAL A 3 -3.29 4.84 -29.09
CA VAL A 3 -3.46 5.38 -27.74
C VAL A 3 -4.90 5.09 -27.31
N ILE A 4 -5.08 4.58 -26.09
CA ILE A 4 -6.39 4.26 -25.52
C ILE A 4 -6.51 4.99 -24.18
N ASP A 5 -7.65 5.61 -23.91
CA ASP A 5 -7.85 6.38 -22.68
C ASP A 5 -8.05 5.46 -21.46
N GLY A 6 -7.70 6.00 -20.28
CA GLY A 6 -7.67 5.26 -19.03
C GLY A 6 -9.04 4.92 -18.42
N ASP A 7 -10.10 5.52 -18.93
CA ASP A 7 -11.49 5.25 -18.58
C ASP A 7 -12.10 4.12 -19.43
N GLY A 8 -11.34 3.58 -20.39
CA GLY A 8 -11.80 2.55 -21.33
C GLY A 8 -12.52 3.13 -22.55
N SER A 9 -12.61 4.45 -22.67
CA SER A 9 -13.08 5.13 -23.87
C SER A 9 -12.03 4.96 -24.97
N ILE A 10 -12.39 4.24 -26.03
CA ILE A 10 -11.47 4.03 -27.16
C ILE A 10 -11.51 5.27 -28.04
N VAL A 11 -10.80 6.33 -27.67
CA VAL A 11 -10.49 7.42 -28.59
C VAL A 11 -9.38 6.95 -29.50
N LYS A 12 -9.75 6.21 -30.55
CA LYS A 12 -8.83 5.67 -31.57
C LYS A 12 -8.06 6.82 -32.22
N THR A 13 -6.87 7.11 -31.71
CA THR A 13 -5.99 8.12 -32.31
C THR A 13 -4.75 7.41 -32.83
N ILE A 14 -4.63 7.32 -34.16
CA ILE A 14 -3.50 6.67 -34.82
C ILE A 14 -2.39 7.71 -34.98
N HIS A 15 -1.26 7.46 -34.32
CA HIS A 15 -0.08 8.32 -34.42
C HIS A 15 1.05 7.65 -35.19
N LYS A 16 1.73 8.45 -36.02
CA LYS A 16 2.79 8.00 -36.93
C LYS A 16 4.12 7.65 -36.25
N SER A 17 4.38 8.10 -35.01
CA SER A 17 5.66 7.86 -34.32
C SER A 17 5.58 8.01 -32.80
N LYS A 18 6.61 7.50 -32.10
CA LYS A 18 6.82 7.68 -30.64
C LYS A 18 6.80 9.15 -30.24
N GLY A 19 7.59 9.97 -30.94
CA GLY A 19 7.67 11.42 -30.72
C GLY A 19 6.33 12.15 -30.90
N ALA A 20 5.45 11.68 -31.78
CA ALA A 20 4.12 12.28 -31.94
C ALA A 20 3.23 12.01 -30.72
N VAL A 21 3.28 10.81 -30.15
CA VAL A 21 2.53 10.47 -28.92
C VAL A 21 3.15 11.12 -27.69
N ALA A 22 4.48 11.20 -27.60
CA ALA A 22 5.17 11.92 -26.53
C ALA A 22 4.74 13.40 -26.47
N LYS A 23 4.65 14.06 -27.63
CA LYS A 23 4.15 15.44 -27.73
C LYS A 23 2.68 15.56 -27.34
N LEU A 24 1.81 14.66 -27.83
CA LEU A 24 0.38 14.66 -27.48
C LEU A 24 0.18 14.55 -25.97
N LEU A 25 0.84 13.58 -25.35
CA LEU A 25 0.69 13.27 -23.94
C LEU A 25 1.55 14.18 -23.04
N ASN A 26 2.31 15.12 -23.61
CA ASN A 26 3.25 15.99 -22.89
C ASN A 26 4.21 15.20 -21.96
N VAL A 27 4.81 14.12 -22.49
CA VAL A 27 5.77 13.28 -21.77
C VAL A 27 7.05 13.11 -22.58
N GLN A 28 8.13 12.67 -21.92
CA GLN A 28 9.38 12.36 -22.61
C GLN A 28 9.27 11.07 -23.42
N ASP A 29 9.97 10.99 -24.56
CA ASP A 29 9.93 9.84 -25.48
C ASP A 29 10.38 8.52 -24.81
N ARG A 30 11.30 8.61 -23.84
CA ARG A 30 11.72 7.46 -23.00
C ARG A 30 10.56 6.86 -22.21
N ILE A 31 9.59 7.68 -21.79
CA ILE A 31 8.42 7.23 -21.05
C ILE A 31 7.53 6.41 -21.99
N ILE A 32 7.33 6.84 -23.24
CA ILE A 32 6.58 6.07 -24.25
C ILE A 32 7.21 4.68 -24.43
N THR A 33 8.53 4.62 -24.59
CA THR A 33 9.26 3.34 -24.73
C THR A 33 9.09 2.43 -23.52
N ASN A 34 8.98 3.02 -22.32
CA ASN A 34 8.79 2.25 -21.11
C ASN A 34 7.37 1.71 -20.93
N HIS A 35 6.38 2.16 -21.70
CA HIS A 35 4.96 1.84 -21.50
C HIS A 35 4.29 1.17 -22.71
N ILE A 36 4.85 1.32 -23.92
CA ILE A 36 4.34 0.70 -25.14
C ILE A 36 4.26 -0.83 -25.00
N ASP A 37 3.11 -1.40 -25.35
CA ASP A 37 2.80 -2.85 -25.32
C ASP A 37 2.88 -3.50 -23.94
N LYS A 38 2.97 -2.72 -22.85
CA LYS A 38 3.09 -3.25 -21.47
C LYS A 38 1.80 -3.24 -20.67
N TRP A 39 0.68 -2.80 -21.28
CA TRP A 39 -0.64 -2.83 -20.65
C TRP A 39 -0.67 -2.06 -19.30
N ILE A 40 0.09 -0.96 -19.19
CA ILE A 40 0.23 -0.14 -17.98
C ILE A 40 -0.04 1.33 -18.30
N LYS A 41 -0.76 2.04 -17.41
CA LYS A 41 -1.14 3.44 -17.57
C LYS A 41 -0.29 4.46 -16.79
N GLY A 42 0.59 3.98 -15.92
CA GLY A 42 1.41 4.84 -15.05
C GLY A 42 2.31 5.76 -15.88
N GLY A 43 2.49 7.02 -15.48
CA GLY A 43 3.44 7.92 -16.14
C GLY A 43 3.08 8.45 -17.54
N ILE A 44 1.96 8.01 -18.14
CA ILE A 44 1.47 8.48 -19.45
C ILE A 44 0.05 9.07 -19.35
N ASN A 45 -0.18 9.90 -18.33
CA ASN A 45 -1.45 10.59 -18.06
C ASN A 45 -2.67 9.67 -18.07
N GLY A 46 -2.51 8.41 -17.66
CA GLY A 46 -3.62 7.45 -17.60
C GLY A 46 -3.93 6.72 -18.90
N HIS A 47 -3.20 6.96 -19.99
CA HIS A 47 -3.44 6.32 -21.28
C HIS A 47 -2.74 4.95 -21.37
N TYR A 48 -3.10 4.16 -22.37
CA TYR A 48 -2.38 2.96 -22.80
C TYR A 48 -1.83 3.17 -24.19
N ILE A 49 -0.68 2.57 -24.50
CA ILE A 49 -0.01 2.74 -25.79
C ILE A 49 0.33 1.37 -26.35
N PHE A 50 -0.07 1.14 -27.60
CA PHE A 50 0.24 -0.07 -28.34
C PHE A 50 0.94 0.27 -29.66
N SER A 51 1.93 -0.53 -30.03
CA SER A 51 2.59 -0.42 -31.33
C SER A 51 1.68 -0.91 -32.46
N TYR A 52 0.69 -1.75 -32.14
CA TYR A 52 -0.26 -2.38 -33.05
C TYR A 52 -1.72 -2.18 -32.61
N GLU A 53 -2.67 -2.46 -33.51
CA GLU A 53 -4.10 -2.46 -33.17
C GLU A 53 -4.43 -3.75 -32.42
N LEU A 54 -5.06 -3.62 -31.25
CA LEU A 54 -5.54 -4.80 -30.52
C LEU A 54 -6.66 -5.47 -31.31
N ASP A 55 -6.59 -6.80 -31.42
CA ASP A 55 -7.69 -7.58 -31.97
C ASP A 55 -8.89 -7.63 -31.00
N THR A 56 -10.00 -8.23 -31.41
CA THR A 56 -11.23 -8.32 -30.60
C THR A 56 -10.99 -9.02 -29.26
N ILE A 57 -10.19 -10.10 -29.24
CA ILE A 57 -9.92 -10.89 -28.03
C ILE A 57 -9.00 -10.11 -27.09
N GLU A 58 -7.96 -9.48 -27.63
CA GLU A 58 -7.07 -8.60 -26.89
C GLU A 58 -7.81 -7.40 -26.33
N LEU A 59 -8.76 -6.82 -27.07
CA LEU A 59 -9.59 -5.73 -26.62
C LEU A 59 -10.52 -6.15 -25.47
N GLU A 60 -11.12 -7.34 -25.54
CA GLU A 60 -11.93 -7.91 -24.45
C GLU A 60 -11.07 -8.12 -23.19
N LYS A 61 -9.90 -8.74 -23.33
CA LYS A 61 -8.92 -8.89 -22.24
C LYS A 61 -8.46 -7.55 -21.69
N PHE A 62 -8.28 -6.56 -22.56
CA PHE A 62 -7.90 -5.21 -22.17
C PHE A 62 -9.00 -4.52 -21.37
N LEU A 63 -10.26 -4.64 -21.79
CA LEU A 63 -11.41 -4.12 -21.05
C LEU A 63 -11.56 -4.83 -19.69
N GLU A 64 -11.31 -6.13 -19.63
CA GLU A 64 -11.28 -6.87 -18.37
C GLU A 64 -10.15 -6.38 -17.45
N ILE A 65 -8.91 -6.32 -17.94
CA ILE A 65 -7.75 -5.88 -17.18
C ILE A 65 -7.86 -4.41 -16.76
N SER A 66 -8.38 -3.52 -17.60
CA SER A 66 -8.60 -2.11 -17.27
C SER A 66 -9.71 -1.93 -16.23
N ARG A 67 -10.77 -2.76 -16.27
CA ARG A 67 -11.79 -2.84 -15.20
C ARG A 67 -11.21 -3.36 -13.90
N LEU A 68 -10.40 -4.41 -13.95
CA LEU A 68 -9.74 -5.01 -12.77
C LEU A 68 -8.69 -4.06 -12.16
N ARG A 69 -7.96 -3.30 -12.99
CA ARG A 69 -7.00 -2.26 -12.57
C ARG A 69 -7.63 -0.91 -12.26
N LYS A 70 -8.94 -0.86 -11.93
CA LYS A 70 -9.56 0.25 -11.16
C LYS A 70 -9.05 0.29 -9.71
N PHE A 71 -7.74 0.23 -9.54
CA PHE A 71 -7.00 0.48 -8.30
C PHE A 71 -7.05 1.96 -7.91
N ASN A 72 -8.24 2.57 -7.83
CA ASN A 72 -8.36 3.91 -7.25
C ASN A 72 -9.62 4.16 -6.43
N ASN A 73 -10.62 3.26 -6.35
CA ASN A 73 -11.84 3.55 -5.57
C ASN A 73 -12.56 2.31 -4.99
N ASN A 74 -11.88 1.17 -4.81
CA ASN A 74 -12.54 0.09 -4.07
C ASN A 74 -12.78 0.54 -2.64
N ARG A 75 -14.02 0.39 -2.19
CA ARG A 75 -14.35 0.51 -0.78
C ARG A 75 -13.51 -0.48 0.00
N VAL A 76 -13.09 -0.08 1.19
CA VAL A 76 -12.34 -0.94 2.09
C VAL A 76 -13.11 -1.08 3.38
N TRP A 77 -13.41 -2.31 3.75
CA TRP A 77 -13.92 -2.67 5.07
C TRP A 77 -12.71 -3.09 5.91
N ALA A 78 -12.43 -2.33 6.96
CA ALA A 78 -11.35 -2.65 7.87
C ALA A 78 -11.93 -3.16 9.20
N TYR A 79 -11.56 -4.36 9.57
CA TYR A 79 -11.99 -5.00 10.81
C TYR A 79 -10.85 -5.06 11.80
N ASN A 80 -11.16 -4.92 13.09
CA ASN A 80 -10.22 -5.30 14.14
C ASN A 80 -9.94 -6.79 14.02
N ALA A 81 -8.68 -7.18 13.91
CA ALA A 81 -8.32 -8.57 13.68
C ALA A 81 -8.78 -9.50 14.81
N SER A 82 -8.86 -9.03 16.05
CA SER A 82 -9.22 -9.86 17.21
C SER A 82 -10.74 -9.97 17.41
N THR A 83 -11.50 -8.92 17.13
CA THR A 83 -12.96 -8.88 17.39
C THR A 83 -13.81 -9.03 16.14
N LEU A 84 -13.25 -8.81 14.95
CA LEU A 84 -13.96 -8.65 13.68
C LEU A 84 -15.07 -7.59 13.71
N GLU A 85 -14.94 -6.62 14.61
CA GLU A 85 -15.72 -5.40 14.59
C GLU A 85 -15.12 -4.42 13.59
N LEU A 86 -16.00 -3.68 12.90
CA LEU A 86 -15.57 -2.63 11.98
C LEU A 86 -14.85 -1.53 12.76
N ILE A 87 -13.68 -1.12 12.27
CA ILE A 87 -12.88 -0.03 12.86
C ILE A 87 -13.53 1.33 12.59
N SER A 88 -14.26 1.41 11.48
CA SER A 88 -15.06 2.54 11.03
C SER A 88 -16.08 2.01 10.02
N ASP A 89 -17.00 2.85 9.57
CA ASP A 89 -17.75 2.58 8.35
C ASP A 89 -16.78 2.28 7.19
N SER A 90 -17.28 1.63 6.14
CA SER A 90 -16.47 1.34 4.96
C SER A 90 -15.75 2.60 4.45
N PHE A 91 -14.44 2.53 4.24
CA PHE A 91 -13.70 3.61 3.61
C PHE A 91 -14.13 3.70 2.16
N SER A 92 -14.45 4.90 1.66
CA SER A 92 -14.91 5.06 0.27
C SER A 92 -13.86 4.73 -0.78
N SER A 93 -12.59 4.63 -0.39
CA SER A 93 -11.49 4.22 -1.26
C SER A 93 -10.32 3.69 -0.44
N MET A 94 -9.45 2.90 -1.09
CA MET A 94 -8.16 2.48 -0.51
C MET A 94 -7.28 3.65 -0.08
N GLN A 95 -7.30 4.78 -0.80
CA GLN A 95 -6.53 5.96 -0.40
C GLN A 95 -7.03 6.52 0.94
N LYS A 96 -8.36 6.62 1.14
CA LYS A 96 -8.89 7.06 2.44
C LYS A 96 -8.54 6.10 3.57
N ALA A 97 -8.53 4.80 3.30
CA ALA A 97 -8.05 3.81 4.27
C ALA A 97 -6.56 4.03 4.60
N ALA A 98 -5.72 4.24 3.57
CA ALA A 98 -4.30 4.51 3.74
C ALA A 98 -4.05 5.79 4.56
N ASP A 99 -4.78 6.86 4.27
CA ASP A 99 -4.71 8.13 5.00
C ASP A 99 -5.12 7.96 6.47
N TYR A 100 -6.21 7.22 6.73
CA TYR A 100 -6.67 6.91 8.08
C TYR A 100 -5.62 6.16 8.91
N PHE A 101 -5.01 5.13 8.31
CA PHE A 101 -3.96 4.34 8.98
C PHE A 101 -2.58 4.99 8.91
N LYS A 102 -2.42 6.12 8.22
CA LYS A 102 -1.14 6.82 7.99
C LYS A 102 -0.07 5.89 7.39
N VAL A 103 -0.44 5.13 6.35
CA VAL A 103 0.43 4.18 5.64
C VAL A 103 0.47 4.47 4.14
N ASP A 104 1.46 3.92 3.44
CA ASP A 104 1.49 3.97 1.97
C ASP A 104 0.28 3.23 1.38
N TYR A 105 -0.27 3.76 0.29
CA TYR A 105 -1.37 3.15 -0.45
C TYR A 105 -1.10 1.68 -0.81
N ARG A 106 0.13 1.34 -1.25
CA ARG A 106 0.51 -0.03 -1.59
C ARG A 106 0.41 -0.97 -0.39
N SER A 107 0.55 -0.45 0.82
CA SER A 107 0.39 -1.23 2.05
C SER A 107 -1.04 -1.74 2.20
N ILE A 108 -2.05 -0.92 1.87
CA ILE A 108 -3.46 -1.35 1.87
C ILE A 108 -3.68 -2.37 0.75
N LEU A 109 -3.25 -2.02 -0.46
CA LEU A 109 -3.38 -2.88 -1.65
C LEU A 109 -2.83 -4.29 -1.43
N ASN A 110 -1.62 -4.41 -0.89
CA ASN A 110 -0.94 -5.70 -0.73
C ASN A 110 -1.60 -6.63 0.30
N HIS A 111 -2.50 -6.11 1.15
CA HIS A 111 -3.12 -6.87 2.23
C HIS A 111 -4.65 -6.95 2.11
N LEU A 112 -5.23 -6.34 1.08
CA LEU A 112 -6.66 -6.42 0.78
C LEU A 112 -7.04 -7.85 0.36
N ASP A 113 -8.10 -8.40 0.96
CA ASP A 113 -8.66 -9.73 0.67
C ASP A 113 -7.69 -10.90 0.85
N THR A 114 -6.65 -10.72 1.68
CA THR A 114 -5.64 -11.75 1.93
C THR A 114 -6.02 -12.74 3.02
N ASP A 115 -7.09 -12.46 3.78
CA ASP A 115 -7.44 -13.15 5.05
C ASP A 115 -6.34 -13.10 6.13
N LEU A 116 -5.30 -12.28 5.92
CA LEU A 116 -4.17 -12.15 6.84
C LEU A 116 -4.31 -10.87 7.67
N ALA A 117 -4.31 -11.03 8.99
CA ALA A 117 -4.25 -9.93 9.92
C ALA A 117 -2.92 -9.17 9.76
N THR A 118 -3.03 -7.85 9.62
CA THR A 118 -1.94 -6.96 9.26
C THR A 118 -1.85 -5.75 10.19
N LEU A 119 -0.64 -5.28 10.51
CA LEU A 119 -0.47 -4.05 11.28
C LEU A 119 -0.55 -2.82 10.37
N LYS A 120 -1.47 -1.91 10.66
CA LYS A 120 -1.68 -0.64 9.93
C LYS A 120 -1.94 0.47 10.94
N GLY A 121 -1.09 1.50 10.95
CA GLY A 121 -1.20 2.60 11.93
C GLY A 121 -1.23 2.14 13.39
N GLY A 122 -0.51 1.06 13.73
CA GLY A 122 -0.50 0.45 15.07
C GLY A 122 -1.72 -0.41 15.42
N LYS A 123 -2.68 -0.55 14.52
CA LYS A 123 -3.85 -1.40 14.71
C LYS A 123 -3.65 -2.72 13.97
N SER A 124 -3.97 -3.83 14.61
CA SER A 124 -4.04 -5.15 13.95
C SER A 124 -5.37 -5.25 13.23
N VAL A 125 -5.36 -5.30 11.90
CA VAL A 125 -6.55 -5.17 11.06
C VAL A 125 -6.64 -6.27 10.01
N LEU A 126 -7.86 -6.58 9.58
CA LEU A 126 -8.14 -7.33 8.35
C LEU A 126 -8.80 -6.39 7.36
N LEU A 127 -8.38 -6.43 6.10
CA LEU A 127 -8.81 -5.50 5.05
C LEU A 127 -9.53 -6.28 3.95
N PHE A 128 -10.76 -5.88 3.63
CA PHE A 128 -11.57 -6.52 2.60
C PHE A 128 -12.15 -5.50 1.61
N SER A 129 -12.32 -5.92 0.37
CA SER A 129 -13.00 -5.16 -0.67
C SER A 129 -14.53 -5.28 -0.62
N ASN A 130 -15.06 -6.09 0.30
CA ASN A 130 -16.49 -6.28 0.54
C ASN A 130 -16.77 -6.41 2.04
N GLU A 131 -18.01 -6.17 2.44
CA GLU A 131 -18.43 -6.43 3.81
C GLU A 131 -18.50 -7.94 4.08
N LEU A 132 -17.88 -8.39 5.18
CA LEU A 132 -17.96 -9.78 5.60
C LEU A 132 -19.35 -10.13 6.14
N SER A 133 -19.89 -11.25 5.66
CA SER A 133 -21.07 -11.90 6.21
C SER A 133 -20.78 -12.53 7.58
N LYS A 134 -21.85 -12.86 8.33
CA LYS A 134 -21.71 -13.52 9.65
C LYS A 134 -20.94 -14.86 9.58
N PRO A 135 -21.18 -15.75 8.60
CA PRO A 135 -20.42 -17.00 8.48
C PRO A 135 -18.93 -16.77 8.21
N GLU A 136 -18.57 -15.82 7.34
CA GLU A 136 -17.18 -15.50 7.04
C GLU A 136 -16.46 -14.97 8.28
N LYS A 137 -17.11 -14.10 9.04
CA LYS A 137 -16.56 -13.61 10.32
C LYS A 137 -16.31 -14.76 11.29
N TYR A 138 -17.25 -15.69 11.42
CA TYR A 138 -17.09 -16.84 12.31
C TYR A 138 -15.90 -17.74 11.90
N LEU A 139 -15.74 -18.00 10.59
CA LEU A 139 -14.62 -18.79 10.08
C LEU A 139 -13.27 -18.11 10.34
N LEU A 140 -13.20 -16.80 10.11
CA LEU A 140 -11.99 -16.01 10.34
C LEU A 140 -11.61 -15.95 11.81
N LEU A 141 -12.56 -15.66 12.71
CA LEU A 141 -12.34 -15.61 14.17
C LEU A 141 -11.68 -16.88 14.72
N ASN A 142 -12.09 -18.05 14.18
CA ASN A 142 -11.54 -19.33 14.61
C ASN A 142 -10.15 -19.65 14.04
N ASN A 143 -9.71 -18.94 13.00
CA ASN A 143 -8.48 -19.25 12.25
C ASN A 143 -7.72 -18.00 11.79
N ILE A 144 -7.60 -16.99 12.65
CA ILE A 144 -6.89 -15.75 12.30
C ILE A 144 -5.42 -16.05 12.03
N LYS A 145 -4.99 -15.82 10.79
CA LYS A 145 -3.58 -15.89 10.37
C LYS A 145 -2.99 -14.48 10.34
N LYS A 146 -1.71 -14.35 10.68
CA LYS A 146 -1.00 -13.06 10.62
C LYS A 146 -0.15 -13.00 9.36
N ALA A 147 -0.08 -11.83 8.73
CA ALA A 147 0.80 -11.61 7.59
C ALA A 147 2.27 -11.83 8.00
N VAL A 148 2.98 -12.64 7.21
CA VAL A 148 4.39 -12.93 7.43
C VAL A 148 5.21 -11.89 6.66
N ASN A 149 6.23 -11.32 7.31
CA ASN A 149 7.16 -10.31 6.73
C ASN A 149 6.59 -8.90 6.55
N GLU A 150 5.76 -8.43 7.48
CA GLU A 150 5.43 -7.01 7.51
C GLU A 150 6.65 -6.13 7.80
N THR A 151 6.79 -5.11 6.95
CA THR A 151 7.75 -4.04 7.19
C THR A 151 7.20 -3.17 8.30
N VAL A 152 7.61 -3.46 9.53
CA VAL A 152 7.24 -2.68 10.71
C VAL A 152 8.20 -1.51 10.84
N SER A 153 7.66 -0.30 10.66
CA SER A 153 8.34 0.95 11.02
C SER A 153 8.70 0.94 12.50
N VAL A 154 9.87 1.48 12.84
CA VAL A 154 10.37 1.48 14.21
C VAL A 154 10.61 2.93 14.65
N TRP A 155 9.88 3.35 15.67
CA TRP A 155 10.11 4.59 16.40
C TRP A 155 11.03 4.29 17.57
N VAL A 156 12.13 5.04 17.68
CA VAL A 156 13.12 4.85 18.75
C VAL A 156 13.23 6.10 19.58
N TYR A 157 13.14 5.94 20.89
CA TYR A 157 13.18 7.04 21.85
C TYR A 157 14.28 6.81 22.88
N LYS A 158 14.81 7.91 23.42
CA LYS A 158 15.59 7.95 24.65
C LYS A 158 14.74 8.60 25.75
N SER A 159 14.86 8.12 26.98
CA SER A 159 14.30 8.81 28.14
C SER A 159 15.33 9.84 28.63
N VAL A 160 14.93 11.11 28.66
CA VAL A 160 15.72 12.21 29.24
C VAL A 160 14.80 12.98 30.16
N ASN A 161 15.13 13.06 31.46
CA ASN A 161 14.30 13.72 32.48
C ASN A 161 12.84 13.25 32.46
N ASN A 162 12.63 11.94 32.39
CA ASN A 162 11.31 11.28 32.28
C ASN A 162 10.49 11.66 31.03
N LYS A 163 11.11 12.27 30.02
CA LYS A 163 10.47 12.54 28.72
C LYS A 163 11.08 11.67 27.64
N PHE A 164 10.23 11.08 26.81
CA PHE A 164 10.65 10.34 25.63
C PHE A 164 11.00 11.30 24.50
N ILE A 165 12.30 11.36 24.17
CA ILE A 165 12.81 12.14 23.06
C ILE A 165 13.13 11.18 21.91
N LEU A 166 12.59 11.48 20.73
CA LEU A 166 12.89 10.72 19.51
C LEU A 166 14.40 10.73 19.24
N LEU A 167 14.96 9.57 18.90
CA LEU A 167 16.40 9.38 18.71
C LEU A 167 16.95 10.27 17.59
N ASN A 168 16.15 10.52 16.56
CA ASN A 168 16.44 11.40 15.44
C ASN A 168 15.16 12.16 15.04
N TYR A 169 15.30 13.18 14.18
CA TYR A 169 14.16 13.95 13.67
C TYR A 169 13.35 13.22 12.58
N ASN A 170 13.73 11.99 12.21
CA ASN A 170 12.99 11.19 11.24
C ASN A 170 11.72 10.60 11.88
N LYS A 171 10.64 10.56 11.10
CA LYS A 171 9.33 10.07 11.54
C LYS A 171 8.78 9.10 10.50
N PRO A 172 8.82 7.76 10.72
CA PRO A 172 9.41 7.05 11.86
C PRO A 172 10.94 7.16 11.92
N THR A 173 11.56 6.80 13.06
CA THR A 173 13.04 6.78 13.20
C THR A 173 13.69 5.89 12.14
N PHE A 174 13.08 4.72 11.90
CA PHE A 174 13.44 3.78 10.85
C PHE A 174 12.18 3.30 10.13
N SER A 175 12.24 3.20 8.80
CA SER A 175 11.16 2.69 7.96
C SER A 175 10.94 1.18 8.14
N SER A 176 11.94 0.47 8.67
CA SER A 176 11.86 -0.97 8.94
C SER A 176 12.76 -1.42 10.08
N LYS A 177 12.45 -2.58 10.66
CA LYS A 177 13.37 -3.28 11.59
C LYS A 177 14.73 -3.54 10.96
N LEU A 178 14.79 -3.88 9.67
CA LEU A 178 16.04 -4.16 8.97
C LEU A 178 16.92 -2.91 8.89
N GLU A 179 16.34 -1.74 8.63
CA GLU A 179 17.06 -0.48 8.66
C GLU A 179 17.58 -0.18 10.08
N GLY A 180 16.72 -0.32 11.09
CA GLY A 180 17.12 -0.16 12.49
C GLY A 180 18.26 -1.08 12.92
N THR A 181 18.35 -2.31 12.37
CA THR A 181 19.46 -3.22 12.68
C THR A 181 20.82 -2.70 12.22
N LYS A 182 20.86 -2.03 11.07
CA LYS A 182 22.08 -1.49 10.47
C LYS A 182 22.56 -0.29 11.26
N GLU A 183 21.65 0.65 11.50
CA GLU A 183 21.94 1.94 12.15
C GLU A 183 22.25 1.77 13.64
N LEU A 184 21.45 0.96 14.35
CA LEU A 184 21.63 0.75 15.79
C LEU A 184 22.62 -0.37 16.14
N LYS A 185 23.18 -1.05 15.13
CA LYS A 185 24.09 -2.20 15.28
C LYS A 185 23.53 -3.26 16.23
N MET A 186 22.26 -3.64 16.06
CA MET A 186 21.57 -4.63 16.88
C MET A 186 20.76 -5.62 16.04
N SER A 187 20.49 -6.80 16.58
CA SER A 187 19.76 -7.84 15.84
C SER A 187 18.27 -7.53 15.69
N ALA A 188 17.66 -7.98 14.60
CA ALA A 188 16.21 -7.81 14.36
C ALA A 188 15.38 -8.53 15.43
N LYS A 189 15.92 -9.63 15.97
CA LYS A 189 15.34 -10.40 17.08
C LYS A 189 15.33 -9.57 18.36
N THR A 190 16.39 -8.79 18.62
CA THR A 190 16.44 -7.88 19.76
C THR A 190 15.42 -6.77 19.61
N ILE A 191 15.37 -6.08 18.46
CA ILE A 191 14.36 -5.03 18.22
C ILE A 191 12.96 -5.60 18.44
N SER A 192 12.66 -6.75 17.83
CA SER A 192 11.33 -7.39 17.97
C SER A 192 11.00 -7.80 19.40
N ARG A 193 12.00 -8.14 20.22
CA ARG A 193 11.81 -8.52 21.63
C ARG A 193 11.38 -7.34 22.50
N TYR A 194 11.87 -6.15 22.21
CA TYR A 194 11.62 -4.94 23.01
C TYR A 194 10.55 -4.02 22.40
N LEU A 195 10.18 -4.24 21.14
CA LEU A 195 9.14 -3.48 20.44
C LEU A 195 7.82 -3.49 21.21
N ASP A 196 7.27 -2.31 21.45
CA ASP A 196 5.99 -2.07 22.13
C ASP A 196 5.89 -2.62 23.57
N THR A 197 7.02 -3.02 24.16
CA THR A 197 7.04 -3.58 25.53
C THR A 197 7.15 -2.52 26.62
N HIS A 198 7.39 -1.26 26.25
CA HIS A 198 7.74 -0.16 27.17
C HIS A 198 8.97 -0.44 28.04
N LYS A 199 9.79 -1.44 27.70
CA LYS A 199 11.04 -1.77 28.40
C LYS A 199 12.22 -1.13 27.68
N GLU A 200 13.12 -0.57 28.46
CA GLU A 200 14.37 -0.02 27.96
C GLU A 200 15.33 -1.14 27.54
N TYR A 201 16.06 -0.91 26.45
CA TYR A 201 17.25 -1.68 26.09
C TYR A 201 18.36 -0.74 25.64
N LYS A 202 19.46 -0.71 26.40
CA LYS A 202 20.63 0.15 26.14
C LYS A 202 20.28 1.64 25.97
N GLY A 203 19.45 2.21 26.84
CA GLY A 203 19.04 3.61 26.75
C GLY A 203 17.95 3.89 25.71
N LEU A 204 17.43 2.86 25.03
CA LEU A 204 16.49 3.01 23.92
C LEU A 204 15.17 2.29 24.19
N TYR A 205 14.09 2.89 23.70
CA TYR A 205 12.75 2.33 23.70
C TYR A 205 12.25 2.22 22.26
N PHE A 206 11.55 1.14 21.94
CA PHE A 206 11.16 0.78 20.59
C PHE A 206 9.64 0.68 20.48
N TYR A 207 9.05 1.35 19.49
CA TYR A 207 7.62 1.30 19.23
C TYR A 207 7.31 1.13 17.75
N SER A 208 6.24 0.39 17.45
CA SER A 208 5.72 0.25 16.08
C SER A 208 4.93 1.48 15.62
N VAL A 209 4.54 2.35 16.57
CA VAL A 209 3.86 3.62 16.34
C VAL A 209 4.50 4.77 17.12
N ALA A 210 4.22 6.00 16.69
CA ALA A 210 4.60 7.18 17.44
C ALA A 210 3.94 7.15 18.82
N LEU A 211 4.68 7.50 19.86
CA LEU A 211 4.08 7.80 21.16
C LEU A 211 3.32 9.12 21.03
N GLU A 212 2.08 9.14 21.50
CA GLU A 212 1.37 10.40 21.74
C GLU A 212 2.02 11.04 22.98
N ILE A 213 2.86 12.04 22.74
CA ILE A 213 3.52 12.80 23.79
C ILE A 213 2.50 13.84 24.27
N ASN A 214 1.82 13.55 25.38
CA ASN A 214 1.05 14.54 26.16
C ASN A 214 2.00 15.39 27.02
#